data_AF-A0A955JEM9-F1
#
_entry.id   AF-A0A955JEM9-F1
#
_cell.length_a   1.000
_cell.length_b   1.000
_cell.length_c   1.000
_cell.angle_alpha   90.00
_cell.angle_beta   90.00
_cell.angle_gamma   90.00
#
_symmetry.space_group_name_H-M   'P 1'
#
loop_
_entity.id
_entity.type
_entity.pdbx_description
1 polymer ?
#
loop_
_entity_poly.entity_id
_entity_poly.type
_entity_poly.pdbx_seq_one_letter_code
_entity_poly.pdbx_strand_id
1 'polypeptide(L)'
;MAPRIKALTNEDAPDASRTILRQIDKAIGMVPNLHRTLAHAPAALSSYVVFSRTMSTGILSPSLREKIAMATASINECGYCASAHAMLGKGA
;
A
#
# COMPACT_ATOMS: atom_id res chain seq x y z
N MET A 1 13.29 -8.52 -10.00
CA MET A 1 12.75 -9.70 -9.32
C MET A 1 11.26 -9.78 -9.60
N ALA A 2 10.77 -10.90 -10.14
CA ALA A 2 9.32 -11.10 -10.30
C ALA A 2 8.70 -11.47 -8.93
N PRO A 3 7.50 -10.97 -8.61
CA PRO A 3 6.83 -11.33 -7.35
C PRO A 3 6.37 -12.79 -7.39
N ARG A 4 6.39 -13.48 -6.23
CA ARG A 4 5.89 -14.87 -6.11
C ARG A 4 4.39 -14.99 -6.38
N ILE A 5 3.63 -13.99 -5.94
CA ILE A 5 2.19 -13.85 -6.22
C ILE A 5 2.04 -12.79 -7.31
N LYS A 6 1.36 -13.12 -8.40
CA LYS A 6 1.09 -12.18 -9.49
C LYS A 6 0.27 -11.00 -8.95
N ALA A 7 0.76 -9.78 -9.14
CA ALA A 7 -0.02 -8.57 -8.90
C ALA A 7 -1.19 -8.51 -9.91
N LEU A 8 -2.41 -8.38 -9.43
CA LEU A 8 -3.60 -8.36 -10.29
C LEU A 8 -3.77 -7.00 -10.97
N THR A 9 -4.25 -7.05 -12.22
CA THR A 9 -4.83 -5.89 -12.89
C THR A 9 -6.19 -5.58 -12.27
N ASN A 10 -6.80 -4.45 -12.67
CA ASN A 10 -8.15 -4.15 -12.20
C ASN A 10 -9.18 -5.12 -12.80
N GLU A 11 -8.88 -5.72 -13.95
CA GLU A 11 -9.76 -6.63 -14.69
C GLU A 11 -9.67 -8.04 -14.12
N ASP A 12 -8.47 -8.48 -13.73
CA ASP A 12 -8.20 -9.82 -13.18
C ASP A 12 -8.65 -9.97 -11.71
N ALA A 13 -8.91 -8.87 -11.00
CA ALA A 13 -9.25 -8.90 -9.58
C ALA A 13 -10.73 -9.29 -9.33
N PRO A 14 -11.07 -9.97 -8.21
CA PRO A 14 -12.45 -10.20 -7.80
C PRO A 14 -13.24 -8.89 -7.67
N ASP A 15 -14.55 -8.91 -7.96
CA ASP A 15 -15.44 -7.74 -7.97
C ASP A 15 -15.29 -6.84 -6.74
N ALA A 16 -15.28 -7.43 -5.54
CA ALA A 16 -15.10 -6.70 -4.29
C ALA A 16 -13.75 -5.98 -4.21
N SER A 17 -12.66 -6.63 -4.67
CA SER A 17 -11.33 -6.02 -4.75
C SER A 17 -11.26 -4.93 -5.82
N ARG A 18 -11.90 -5.10 -6.99
CA ARG A 18 -11.89 -4.11 -8.08
C ARG A 18 -12.37 -2.75 -7.63
N THR A 19 -13.44 -2.72 -6.84
CA THR A 19 -13.98 -1.48 -6.28
C THR A 19 -12.96 -0.78 -5.38
N ILE A 20 -12.29 -1.53 -4.51
CA ILE A 20 -11.26 -0.99 -3.62
C ILE A 20 -10.04 -0.50 -4.41
N LEU A 21 -9.57 -1.25 -5.41
CA LEU A 21 -8.43 -0.85 -6.25
C LEU A 21 -8.72 0.45 -7.02
N ARG A 22 -9.93 0.63 -7.56
CA ARG A 22 -10.35 1.89 -8.19
C ARG A 22 -10.38 3.07 -7.23
N GLN A 23 -10.78 2.85 -5.98
CA GLN A 23 -10.76 3.90 -4.96
C GLN A 23 -9.33 4.33 -4.61
N ILE A 24 -8.40 3.36 -4.50
CA ILE A 24 -6.98 3.64 -4.29
C ILE A 24 -6.42 4.45 -5.46
N ASP A 25 -6.67 4.01 -6.69
CA ASP A 25 -6.22 4.70 -7.90
C ASP A 25 -6.70 6.15 -7.94
N LYS A 26 -7.98 6.38 -7.63
CA LYS A 26 -8.56 7.72 -7.54
C LYS A 26 -7.91 8.59 -6.45
N ALA A 27 -7.47 7.99 -5.34
CA ALA A 27 -6.92 8.72 -4.20
C ALA A 27 -5.46 9.12 -4.38
N ILE A 28 -4.64 8.28 -5.02
CA ILE A 28 -3.17 8.48 -5.11
C ILE A 28 -2.62 8.43 -6.54
N GLY A 29 -3.49 8.30 -7.56
CA GLY A 29 -3.12 8.30 -8.99
C GLY A 29 -2.48 7.02 -9.50
N MET A 30 -2.39 5.98 -8.66
CA MET A 30 -1.90 4.65 -9.02
C MET A 30 -2.38 3.60 -8.03
N VAL A 31 -2.27 2.32 -8.38
CA VAL A 31 -2.46 1.19 -7.45
C VAL A 31 -1.12 0.50 -7.18
N PRO A 32 -0.53 0.66 -5.98
CA PRO A 32 0.72 0.00 -5.61
C PRO A 32 0.63 -1.53 -5.67
N ASN A 33 1.73 -2.19 -5.99
CA ASN A 33 1.77 -3.65 -6.16
C ASN A 33 1.34 -4.42 -4.91
N LEU A 34 1.54 -3.88 -3.71
CA LEU A 34 1.02 -4.47 -2.47
C LEU A 34 -0.51 -4.61 -2.51
N HIS A 35 -1.23 -3.55 -2.89
CA HIS A 35 -2.69 -3.60 -3.00
C HIS A 35 -3.14 -4.54 -4.13
N ARG A 36 -2.44 -4.53 -5.27
CA ARG A 36 -2.69 -5.47 -6.38
C ARG A 36 -2.48 -6.93 -5.98
N THR A 37 -1.55 -7.19 -5.07
CA THR A 37 -1.26 -8.53 -4.55
C THR A 37 -2.30 -8.94 -3.51
N LEU A 38 -2.68 -8.03 -2.60
CA LEU A 38 -3.75 -8.27 -1.64
C LEU A 38 -5.12 -8.45 -2.31
N ALA A 39 -5.30 -7.95 -3.54
CA ALA A 39 -6.55 -8.07 -4.29
C ALA A 39 -7.00 -9.52 -4.54
N HIS A 40 -6.10 -10.50 -4.46
CA HIS A 40 -6.47 -11.94 -4.44
C HIS A 40 -7.41 -12.29 -3.29
N ALA A 41 -7.35 -11.56 -2.17
CA ALA A 41 -8.15 -11.76 -0.98
C ALA A 41 -8.86 -10.44 -0.58
N PRO A 42 -10.13 -10.23 -0.99
CA PRO A 42 -10.85 -8.97 -0.75
C PRO A 42 -10.87 -8.54 0.72
N ALA A 43 -11.02 -9.49 1.66
CA ALA A 43 -10.98 -9.21 3.09
C ALA A 43 -9.62 -8.63 3.52
N ALA A 44 -8.51 -9.24 3.09
CA ALA A 44 -7.16 -8.77 3.42
C ALA A 44 -6.88 -7.37 2.83
N LEU A 45 -7.27 -7.15 1.56
CA LEU A 45 -7.15 -5.84 0.93
C LEU A 45 -7.95 -4.77 1.69
N SER A 46 -9.21 -5.06 2.02
CA SER A 46 -10.08 -4.14 2.76
C SER A 46 -9.50 -3.80 4.14
N SER A 47 -9.11 -4.83 4.91
CA SER A 47 -8.51 -4.64 6.23
C SER A 47 -7.24 -3.80 6.17
N TYR A 48 -6.37 -4.03 5.19
CA TYR A 48 -5.13 -3.28 5.04
C TYR A 48 -5.37 -1.80 4.74
N VAL A 49 -6.30 -1.49 3.81
CA VAL A 49 -6.65 -0.11 3.47
C VAL A 49 -7.25 0.63 4.66
N VAL A 50 -8.17 -0.02 5.39
CA VAL A 50 -8.77 0.56 6.60
C VAL A 50 -7.70 0.79 7.66
N PHE A 51 -6.85 -0.21 7.93
CA PHE A 51 -5.75 -0.08 8.89
C PHE A 51 -4.83 1.10 8.54
N SER A 52 -4.37 1.19 7.29
CA SER A 52 -3.49 2.28 6.85
C SER A 52 -4.15 3.66 7.01
N ARG A 53 -5.45 3.77 6.70
CA ARG A 53 -6.21 5.01 6.86
C ARG A 53 -6.36 5.37 8.33
N THR A 54 -6.73 4.42 9.19
CA THR A 54 -6.88 4.66 10.63
C THR A 54 -5.56 5.08 11.26
N MET A 55 -4.44 4.45 10.89
CA MET A 55 -3.11 4.85 11.37
C MET A 55 -2.72 6.28 10.95
N SER A 56 -3.30 6.80 9.87
CA SER A 56 -3.06 8.18 9.43
C SER A 56 -3.72 9.26 10.28
N THR A 57 -4.69 8.90 11.11
CA THR A 57 -5.38 9.83 12.02
C THR A 57 -4.75 9.86 13.42
N GLY A 58 -3.62 9.19 13.61
CA GLY A 58 -2.86 9.22 14.87
C GLY A 58 -2.17 10.56 15.13
N ILE A 59 -1.51 10.67 16.27
CA ILE A 59 -0.86 11.91 16.73
C ILE A 59 0.45 12.26 15.99
N LEU A 60 1.02 11.30 15.25
CA LEU A 60 2.31 11.48 14.57
C LEU A 60 2.10 12.19 13.23
N SER A 61 2.93 13.21 12.97
CA SER A 61 2.90 13.94 11.69
C SER A 61 3.19 13.00 10.50
N PRO A 62 2.67 13.30 9.29
CA PRO A 62 2.93 12.50 8.09
C PRO A 62 4.43 12.26 7.85
N SER A 63 5.25 13.33 7.88
CA SER A 63 6.71 13.22 7.74
C SER A 63 7.37 12.28 8.76
N LEU A 64 6.94 12.31 10.04
CA LEU A 64 7.50 11.42 11.06
C LEU A 64 7.08 9.96 10.82
N ARG A 65 5.84 9.71 10.37
CA ARG A 65 5.38 8.36 10.03
C ARG A 65 6.20 7.75 8.90
N GLU A 66 6.50 8.51 7.85
CA GLU A 66 7.31 8.03 6.73
C GLU A 66 8.77 7.77 7.14
N LYS A 67 9.35 8.58 8.04
CA LYS A 67 10.69 8.31 8.61
C LYS A 67 10.73 7.00 9.41
N ILE A 68 9.71 6.74 10.23
CA ILE A 68 9.58 5.49 11.00
C ILE A 68 9.44 4.29 10.04
N ALA A 69 8.60 4.44 9.01
CA ALA A 69 8.40 3.40 8.00
C ALA A 69 9.69 3.09 7.23
N MET A 70 10.46 4.12 6.85
CA MET A 70 11.76 3.98 6.19
C MET A 70 12.80 3.26 7.06
N ALA A 71 12.89 3.65 8.34
CA ALA A 71 13.79 3.00 9.30
C ALA A 71 13.42 1.51 9.46
N THR A 72 12.12 1.22 9.61
CA THR A 72 11.60 -0.16 9.72
C THR A 72 11.88 -0.97 8.45
N ALA A 73 11.68 -0.37 7.27
CA ALA A 73 11.97 -1.01 5.99
C ALA A 73 13.46 -1.34 5.84
N SER A 74 14.34 -0.46 6.33
CA SER A 74 15.79 -0.66 6.28
C SER A 74 16.23 -1.80 7.19
N ILE A 75 15.73 -1.82 8.44
CA ILE A 75 16.02 -2.89 9.42
C ILE A 75 15.54 -4.26 8.90
N ASN A 76 14.39 -4.29 8.24
CA ASN A 76 13.82 -5.52 7.68
C ASN A 76 14.32 -5.85 6.25
N GLU A 77 15.28 -5.08 5.73
CA GLU A 77 15.83 -5.25 4.37
C GLU A 77 14.73 -5.31 3.27
N CYS A 78 13.61 -4.61 3.49
CA CYS A 78 12.47 -4.62 2.58
C CYS A 78 12.63 -3.57 1.47
N GLY A 79 13.23 -3.97 0.34
CA GLY A 79 13.45 -3.06 -0.80
C GLY A 79 12.17 -2.45 -1.38
N TYR A 80 11.06 -3.20 -1.41
CA TYR A 80 9.75 -2.68 -1.85
C TYR A 80 9.23 -1.59 -0.90
N CYS A 81 9.27 -1.87 0.41
CA CYS A 81 8.81 -0.95 1.44
C CYS A 81 9.64 0.33 1.43
N ALA A 82 10.97 0.21 1.36
CA ALA A 82 11.87 1.35 1.26
C ALA A 82 11.55 2.21 0.02
N SER A 83 11.35 1.60 -1.14
CA SER A 83 11.00 2.32 -2.37
C SER A 83 9.64 3.03 -2.26
N ALA A 84 8.63 2.36 -1.69
CA ALA A 84 7.29 2.91 -1.53
C ALA A 84 7.28 4.10 -0.55
N HIS A 85 7.90 3.95 0.62
CA HIS A 85 7.94 4.99 1.64
C HIS A 85 8.89 6.15 1.26
N ALA A 86 9.90 5.91 0.40
CA ALA A 86 10.70 6.99 -0.18
C ALA A 86 9.85 7.88 -1.10
N MET A 87 8.96 7.28 -1.88
CA MET A 87 8.03 8.02 -2.75
C MET A 87 7.01 8.79 -1.92
N LEU A 88 6.38 8.15 -0.94
CA LEU A 88 5.37 8.78 -0.08
C LEU A 88 5.96 9.91 0.78
N GLY A 89 7.17 9.71 1.32
CA GLY A 89 7.86 10.71 2.15
C GLY A 89 8.23 12.00 1.42
N LYS A 90 8.30 12.01 0.07
CA LYS A 90 8.55 13.25 -0.70
C LYS A 90 7.36 14.20 -0.70
N GLY A 91 6.15 13.70 -0.45
CA GLY A 91 4.91 14.49 -0.42
C GLY A 91 4.37 14.76 0.99
N ALA A 92 5.12 14.40 2.04
CA ALA A 92 4.69 14.37 3.43
C ALA A 92 5.27 15.49 4.30
#